data_AF-A0A3B1CX28-F1
#
_entry.id   AF-A0A3B1CX28-F1
#
_cell.length_a   1.000
_cell.length_b   1.000
_cell.length_c   1.000
_cell.angle_alpha   90.00
_cell.angle_beta   90.00
_cell.angle_gamma   90.00
#
_symmetry.space_group_name_H-M   'P 1'
#
loop_
_entity.id
_entity.type
_entity.pdbx_description
1 polymer ?
#
loop_
_entity_poly.entity_id
_entity_poly.type
_entity_poly.pdbx_seq_one_letter_code
_entity_poly.pdbx_strand_id
1 'polypeptide(L)'
;MDKIIVTVAGIFTIWWVIWFFLFSRKKEYRAAVSSGIQEVIIKVKGGYTPDLIVAKAGKPLRLLFTREEEASCTEMVVFGAFNKSAKLPPYEEVAV
;
A
#
# COMPACT_ATOMS: atom_id res chain seq x y z
N MET A 1 30.08 37.01 4.63
CA MET A 1 30.08 35.65 5.20
C MET A 1 28.70 35.02 5.09
N ASP A 2 27.66 35.84 5.18
CA ASP A 2 26.23 35.47 5.18
C ASP A 2 25.77 34.77 3.90
N LYS A 3 26.21 35.25 2.72
CA LYS A 3 25.87 34.63 1.43
C LYS A 3 26.30 33.16 1.34
N ILE A 4 27.50 32.84 1.84
CA ILE A 4 28.05 31.48 1.78
C ILE A 4 27.25 30.55 2.71
N ILE A 5 26.92 31.03 3.91
CA ILE A 5 26.14 30.27 4.90
C ILE A 5 24.76 29.93 4.33
N VAL A 6 24.08 30.91 3.72
CA VAL A 6 22.75 30.70 3.12
C VAL A 6 22.82 29.70 1.96
N THR A 7 23.83 29.78 1.09
CA THR A 7 23.99 28.85 -0.03
C THR A 7 24.24 27.41 0.45
N VAL A 8 25.12 27.20 1.43
CA VAL A 8 25.42 25.87 1.97
C VAL A 8 24.20 25.25 2.65
N ALA A 9 23.46 26.04 3.44
CA ALA A 9 22.23 25.59 4.08
C ALA A 9 21.15 25.16 3.07
N GLY A 10 21.04 25.88 1.95
CA GLY A 10 20.13 25.53 0.86
C GLY A 10 20.49 24.19 0.21
N ILE A 11 21.76 23.99 -0.14
CA ILE A 11 22.24 22.74 -0.75
C ILE A 11 22.02 21.55 0.20
N PHE A 12 22.31 21.74 1.49
CA PHE A 12 22.10 20.70 2.49
C PHE A 12 20.62 20.31 2.60
N THR A 13 19.72 21.29 2.64
CA THR A 13 18.27 21.05 2.68
C THR A 13 17.78 20.30 1.44
N ILE A 14 18.25 20.67 0.26
CA ILE A 14 17.89 19.98 -1.00
C ILE A 14 18.35 18.51 -0.94
N TRP A 15 19.60 18.26 -0.55
CA TRP A 15 20.14 16.91 -0.39
C TRP A 15 19.34 16.10 0.62
N TRP A 16 18.97 16.71 1.74
CA TRP A 16 18.18 16.07 2.80
C TRP A 16 16.79 15.65 2.29
N VAL A 17 16.10 16.53 1.57
CA VAL A 17 14.78 16.23 0.99
C VAL A 17 14.88 15.11 -0.05
N ILE A 18 15.84 15.20 -0.98
CA ILE A 18 16.06 14.16 -1.99
C ILE A 18 16.35 12.81 -1.33
N TRP A 19 17.26 12.78 -0.35
CA TRP A 19 17.58 11.58 0.42
C TRP A 19 16.35 11.00 1.13
N PHE A 20 15.58 11.84 1.82
CA PHE A 20 14.39 11.42 2.56
C PHE A 20 13.34 10.76 1.66
N PHE A 21 13.08 11.33 0.48
CA PHE A 21 12.06 10.80 -0.44
C PHE A 21 12.55 9.58 -1.24
N LEU A 22 13.80 9.56 -1.72
CA LEU A 22 14.35 8.41 -2.45
C LEU A 22 14.63 7.20 -1.53
N PHE A 23 15.09 7.46 -0.31
CA PHE A 23 15.46 6.40 0.64
C PHE A 23 14.31 5.97 1.56
N SER A 24 13.19 6.71 1.59
CA SER A 24 11.90 6.19 2.09
C SER A 24 11.31 5.18 1.11
N ARG A 25 12.00 4.04 0.96
CA ARG A 25 11.50 2.89 0.21
C ARG A 25 10.09 2.54 0.70
N LYS A 26 9.16 2.37 -0.25
CA LYS A 26 7.85 1.77 0.01
C LYS A 26 8.08 0.42 0.71
N LYS A 27 7.55 0.27 1.93
CA LYS A 27 7.67 -0.98 2.69
C LYS A 27 6.91 -2.07 1.93
N GLU A 28 7.63 -3.02 1.33
CA GLU A 28 7.02 -4.21 0.74
C GLU A 28 6.32 -5.02 1.85
N TYR A 29 5.01 -5.19 1.75
CA TYR A 29 4.26 -6.03 2.69
C TYR A 29 4.28 -7.48 2.20
N ARG A 30 5.04 -8.33 2.90
CA ARG A 30 5.05 -9.77 2.63
C ARG A 30 3.83 -10.41 3.28
N ALA A 31 3.06 -11.15 2.49
CA ALA A 31 1.91 -11.89 3.00
C ALA A 31 2.33 -12.83 4.14
N ALA A 32 1.64 -12.74 5.27
CA ALA A 32 1.85 -13.64 6.38
C ALA A 32 1.26 -15.01 6.01
N VAL A 33 2.00 -16.09 6.26
CA VAL A 33 1.48 -17.45 6.01
C VAL A 33 0.85 -17.95 7.29
N SER A 34 -0.45 -18.20 7.26
CA SER A 34 -1.20 -18.82 8.36
C SER A 34 -1.86 -20.09 7.85
N SER A 35 -1.62 -21.22 8.53
CA SER A 35 -2.27 -22.51 8.22
C SER A 35 -2.13 -22.98 6.75
N GLY A 36 -1.01 -22.65 6.09
CA GLY A 36 -0.75 -23.03 4.70
C GLY A 36 -1.33 -22.09 3.65
N ILE A 37 -2.13 -21.11 4.06
CA ILE A 37 -2.73 -20.06 3.23
C ILE A 37 -1.95 -18.76 3.45
N GLN A 38 -1.77 -17.99 2.39
CA GLN A 38 -1.13 -16.68 2.45
C GLN A 38 -2.22 -15.65 2.70
N GLU A 39 -2.08 -14.85 3.75
CA GLU A 39 -3.10 -13.88 4.14
C GLU A 39 -2.54 -12.47 4.13
N VAL A 40 -3.36 -11.54 3.63
CA VAL A 40 -3.02 -10.12 3.58
C VAL A 40 -4.24 -9.30 3.95
N ILE A 41 -4.07 -8.41 4.92
CA ILE A 41 -5.07 -7.42 5.28
C ILE A 41 -4.80 -6.16 4.46
N ILE A 42 -5.82 -5.67 3.78
CA ILE A 42 -5.77 -4.53 2.87
C ILE A 42 -6.80 -3.51 3.34
N LYS A 43 -6.33 -2.31 3.65
CA LYS A 43 -7.19 -1.18 3.98
C LYS A 43 -7.51 -0.40 2.72
N VAL A 44 -8.77 -0.02 2.59
CA VAL A 44 -9.28 0.79 1.49
C VAL A 44 -9.72 2.15 2.03
N LYS A 45 -8.95 3.18 1.67
CA LYS A 45 -9.21 4.58 2.04
C LYS A 45 -8.57 5.51 1.02
N GLY A 46 -9.33 5.91 0.00
CA GLY A 46 -8.81 6.68 -1.14
C GLY A 46 -7.76 5.94 -1.98
N GLY A 47 -7.59 4.63 -1.75
CA GLY A 47 -6.54 3.78 -2.31
C GLY A 47 -6.38 2.49 -1.49
N TYR A 48 -5.44 1.63 -1.88
CA TYR A 48 -5.16 0.36 -1.20
C TYR A 48 -3.88 0.45 -0.37
N THR A 49 -3.93 -0.02 0.87
CA THR A 49 -2.74 -0.17 1.72
C THR A 49 -2.69 -1.59 2.28
N PRO A 50 -1.67 -2.39 1.98
CA PRO A 50 -0.54 -2.10 1.08
C PRO A 50 -0.95 -1.98 -0.40
N ASP A 51 -0.21 -1.20 -1.18
CA ASP A 51 -0.38 -1.05 -2.63
C ASP A 51 0.34 -2.13 -3.44
N LEU A 52 1.36 -2.76 -2.84
CA LEU A 52 2.11 -3.88 -3.40
C LEU A 52 2.07 -5.10 -2.48
N ILE A 53 1.58 -6.21 -3.02
CA ILE A 53 1.49 -7.50 -2.33
C ILE A 53 2.34 -8.51 -3.08
N VAL A 54 3.24 -9.18 -2.36
CA VAL A 54 4.07 -10.25 -2.91
C VAL A 54 3.68 -11.57 -2.24
N ALA A 55 3.26 -12.54 -3.04
CA ALA A 55 2.85 -13.86 -2.60
C ALA A 55 3.63 -14.96 -3.35
N LYS A 56 3.76 -16.13 -2.73
CA LYS A 56 4.37 -17.33 -3.33
C LYS A 56 3.40 -17.98 -4.30
N ALA A 57 3.88 -18.27 -5.51
CA ALA A 57 3.13 -19.01 -6.51
C ALA A 57 2.78 -20.43 -6.03
N GLY A 58 1.65 -20.96 -6.50
CA GLY A 58 1.19 -22.31 -6.19
C GLY A 58 0.57 -22.51 -4.80
N LYS A 59 0.44 -21.44 -3.99
CA LYS A 59 -0.24 -21.48 -2.69
C LYS A 59 -1.49 -20.61 -2.70
N PRO A 60 -2.59 -21.04 -2.03
CA PRO A 60 -3.77 -20.20 -1.87
C PRO A 60 -3.41 -18.85 -1.22
N LEU A 61 -4.00 -17.78 -1.75
CA LEU A 61 -3.88 -16.41 -1.25
C LEU A 61 -5.28 -15.92 -0.88
N ARG A 62 -5.44 -15.45 0.35
CA ARG A 62 -6.66 -14.82 0.87
C ARG A 62 -6.37 -13.34 1.11
N LEU A 63 -7.14 -12.49 0.43
CA LEU A 63 -7.02 -11.04 0.57
C LEU A 63 -8.22 -10.54 1.37
N LEU A 64 -7.95 -9.95 2.53
CA LEU A 64 -8.96 -9.40 3.44
C LEU A 64 -9.03 -7.90 3.23
N PHE A 65 -10.11 -7.42 2.64
CA PHE A 65 -10.33 -6.00 2.38
C PHE A 65 -11.20 -5.38 3.46
N THR A 66 -10.76 -4.28 4.04
CA THR A 66 -11.56 -3.45 4.94
C THR A 66 -11.70 -2.05 4.35
N ARG A 67 -12.93 -1.66 3.99
CA ARG A 67 -13.20 -0.30 3.49
C ARG A 67 -13.43 0.66 4.64
N GLU A 68 -12.41 1.44 4.98
CA GLU A 68 -12.46 2.45 6.05
C GLU A 68 -12.92 3.82 5.53
N GLU A 69 -13.90 3.83 4.62
CA GLU A 69 -14.48 5.04 4.05
C GLU A 69 -15.90 4.80 3.50
N GLU A 70 -16.67 5.88 3.31
CA GLU A 70 -18.03 5.80 2.77
C GLU A 70 -18.12 6.17 1.28
N ALA A 71 -17.02 6.64 0.67
CA ALA A 71 -16.99 7.05 -0.73
C ALA A 71 -17.42 5.89 -1.65
N SER A 72 -18.36 6.17 -2.56
CA SER A 72 -18.90 5.18 -3.49
C SER A 72 -17.90 4.75 -4.58
N CYS A 73 -16.89 5.57 -4.87
CA CYS A 73 -15.88 5.27 -5.89
C CYS A 73 -15.03 4.02 -5.60
N THR A 74 -14.99 3.57 -4.34
CA THR A 74 -14.16 2.44 -3.89
C THR A 74 -14.98 1.21 -3.48
N GLU A 75 -16.21 1.08 -3.97
CA GLU A 75 -17.13 0.00 -3.57
C GLU A 75 -16.85 -1.37 -4.20
N MET A 76 -15.95 -1.46 -5.18
CA MET A 76 -15.66 -2.70 -5.90
C MET A 76 -14.16 -2.91 -6.08
N VAL A 77 -13.72 -4.15 -5.87
CA VAL A 77 -12.38 -4.62 -6.25
C VAL A 77 -12.47 -5.58 -7.41
N VAL A 78 -11.56 -5.45 -8.38
CA VAL A 78 -11.53 -6.26 -9.60
C VAL A 78 -10.14 -6.85 -9.79
N PHE A 79 -10.10 -8.16 -9.98
CA PHE A 79 -8.91 -8.95 -10.29
C PHE A 79 -9.05 -9.52 -11.70
N GLY A 80 -8.82 -8.69 -12.72
CA GLY A 80 -9.05 -9.05 -14.13
C GLY A 80 -8.30 -10.29 -14.59
N ALA A 81 -7.04 -10.46 -14.16
CA ALA A 81 -6.24 -11.65 -14.49
C ALA A 81 -6.81 -12.96 -13.92
N PHE A 82 -7.68 -12.87 -12.90
CA PHE A 82 -8.31 -14.00 -12.23
C PHE A 82 -9.82 -14.09 -12.49
N ASN A 83 -10.38 -13.19 -13.32
CA ASN A 83 -11.82 -13.05 -13.54
C ASN A 83 -12.65 -13.03 -12.24
N LYS A 84 -12.12 -12.37 -11.20
CA LYS A 84 -12.78 -12.21 -9.90
C LYS A 84 -13.10 -10.74 -9.64
N SER A 85 -14.23 -10.49 -8.99
CA SER A 85 -14.59 -9.18 -8.46
C SER A 85 -15.40 -9.34 -7.19
N ALA A 86 -15.29 -8.39 -6.26
CA ALA A 86 -16.06 -8.39 -5.03
C ALA A 86 -16.52 -6.97 -4.69
N LYS A 87 -17.71 -6.86 -4.09
CA LYS A 87 -18.20 -5.62 -3.50
C LYS A 87 -17.59 -5.45 -2.11
N LEU A 88 -17.21 -4.22 -1.76
CA LEU A 88 -16.61 -3.83 -0.49
C LEU A 88 -17.60 -2.92 0.27
N PRO A 89 -18.42 -3.47 1.19
CA PRO A 89 -19.27 -2.67 2.05
C PRO A 89 -18.42 -1.77 2.96
N PRO A 90 -18.96 -0.62 3.40
CA PRO A 90 -18.22 0.27 4.28
C PRO A 90 -18.07 -0.39 5.66
N TYR A 91 -16.86 -0.31 6.22
CA TYR A 91 -16.47 -0.84 7.53
C TYR A 91 -16.66 -2.35 7.73
N GLU A 92 -16.80 -3.10 6.63
CA GLU A 92 -16.91 -4.55 6.65
C GLU A 92 -15.64 -5.18 6.09
N GLU A 93 -15.24 -6.32 6.66
CA GLU A 93 -14.13 -7.12 6.14
C GLU A 93 -14.66 -8.13 5.10
N VAL A 94 -14.09 -8.10 3.91
CA VAL A 94 -14.46 -9.00 2.82
C VAL A 94 -13.24 -9.82 2.39
N ALA A 95 -13.41 -11.15 2.39
CA ALA A 95 -12.39 -12.08 1.90
C ALA A 95 -12.59 -12.38 0.42
N VAL A 96 -11.52 -12.26 -0.38
CA VAL A 96 -11.53 -12.51 -1.85
C VAL A 96 -10.50 -13.57 -2.26
#